data_AF-A0A1I8HQN9-F1
#
_entry.id   AF-A0A1I8HQN9-F1
#
_cell.length_a   1.000
_cell.length_b   1.000
_cell.length_c   1.000
_cell.angle_alpha   90.00
_cell.angle_beta   90.00
_cell.angle_gamma   90.00
#
_symmetry.space_group_name_H-M   'P 1'
#
loop_
_entity.id
_entity.type
_entity.pdbx_description
1 polymer ?
#
loop_
_entity_poly.entity_id
_entity_poly.type
_entity_poly.pdbx_seq_one_letter_code
_entity_poly.pdbx_strand_id
1 'polypeptide(L)'
;SRDISEAEGSAGPRRSSASATTASAALAQPDFIMEDSKLVLAEMAAFMLEVGDAEALTEHLVGGYEGAAQHCNILANWLVNFADESAEDAKSSIESSLADRVTAAFDPVAVDESIIAEDPVAFLNWLTELVQFRQWRDLIYQLAQRHSTCAFLNWAIKEISERGFEEEMKHVPAACAKLPVFCRYLSTSLSKLLAEEFDRSMEKDLEQLLDMACYGEATYLFSQVLLYNLAQTPVNGRGHTVRRLGQELEKAALARGRDVSRYSVQLCGAHHYPRATSAMQSMLAKRQLNPADMLTLYQLYKQQDPPPAALLRLPLFVQLLTDALFLPESQEINAEYLHTYVYLLAVAAAARDSSSSLDTGHSGELSLTEAAIKRASDICRSNKHVMQSVRDLIKALRYPVVAYGVLGFVEKALSDERGCDLSQVEQASVYLILVDEVATNHPHLRPRILPMLCRLFEQFHPSLDELSQLEFKVRLVDRFVGIINL
;
A
#
# COMPACT_ATOMS: atom_id res chain seq x y z
N SER A 1 51.24 59.74 -47.35
CA SER A 1 51.10 58.61 -48.29
C SER A 1 51.04 57.30 -47.53
N ARG A 2 49.83 56.80 -47.33
CA ARG A 2 49.51 55.37 -47.22
C ARG A 2 48.01 55.27 -47.48
N ASP A 3 47.72 54.77 -48.67
CA ASP A 3 46.41 54.47 -49.22
C ASP A 3 45.63 53.51 -48.33
N ILE A 4 44.33 53.75 -48.14
CA ILE A 4 43.30 52.69 -48.24
C ILE A 4 42.07 53.31 -48.91
N SER A 5 41.70 52.69 -50.02
CA SER A 5 40.61 52.95 -50.95
C SER A 5 39.22 52.95 -50.32
N GLU A 6 38.42 53.93 -50.75
CA GLU A 6 36.96 53.94 -50.70
C GLU A 6 36.38 52.76 -51.51
N ALA A 7 35.48 52.01 -50.89
CA ALA A 7 34.59 51.07 -51.57
C ALA A 7 33.15 51.38 -51.13
N GLU A 8 32.36 51.84 -52.08
CA GLU A 8 30.92 52.01 -51.98
C GLU A 8 30.21 50.65 -51.80
N GLY A 9 29.05 50.69 -51.12
CA GLY A 9 27.95 49.76 -51.38
C GLY A 9 27.76 48.60 -50.39
N SER A 10 26.93 48.82 -49.37
CA SER A 10 26.13 47.74 -48.77
C SER A 10 24.83 48.31 -48.21
N ALA A 11 23.80 48.30 -49.05
CA ALA A 11 22.43 48.43 -48.60
C ALA A 11 22.14 47.37 -47.52
N GLY A 12 21.76 47.83 -46.32
CA GLY A 12 21.34 46.95 -45.24
C GLY A 12 20.13 46.09 -45.66
N PRO A 13 20.03 44.85 -45.17
CA PRO A 13 18.99 43.94 -45.59
C PRO A 13 17.62 44.46 -45.12
N ARG A 14 16.74 44.77 -46.06
CA ARG A 14 15.29 44.90 -45.82
C ARG A 14 14.81 43.56 -45.26
N ARG A 15 14.63 43.47 -43.93
CA ARG A 15 13.88 42.37 -43.32
C ARG A 15 12.42 42.47 -43.77
N SER A 16 11.89 41.31 -44.11
CA SER A 16 10.62 41.10 -44.81
C SER A 16 9.43 41.66 -44.05
N SER A 17 8.50 42.29 -44.77
CA SER A 17 7.17 42.75 -44.33
C SER A 17 6.27 41.68 -43.69
N ALA A 18 6.74 40.44 -43.53
CA ALA A 18 6.02 39.34 -42.91
C ALA A 18 6.21 39.29 -41.37
N SER A 19 7.37 39.69 -40.83
CA SER A 19 7.60 39.78 -39.37
C SER A 19 6.81 40.92 -38.72
N ALA A 20 6.66 42.02 -39.47
CA ALA A 20 5.89 43.18 -39.06
C ALA A 20 4.40 42.85 -38.82
N THR A 21 3.80 42.01 -39.66
CA THR A 21 2.43 41.53 -39.50
C THR A 21 2.23 40.58 -38.32
N THR A 22 3.24 39.77 -37.97
CA THR A 22 3.14 38.83 -36.85
C THR A 22 3.28 39.51 -35.49
N ALA A 23 4.20 40.47 -35.35
CA ALA A 23 4.34 41.25 -34.11
C ALA A 23 3.14 42.19 -33.88
N SER A 24 2.64 42.83 -34.95
CA SER A 24 1.41 43.65 -34.89
C SER A 24 0.17 42.81 -34.54
N ALA A 25 0.08 41.57 -35.03
CA ALA A 25 -1.03 40.67 -34.70
C ALA A 25 -0.97 40.12 -33.27
N ALA A 26 0.24 39.93 -32.71
CA ALA A 26 0.42 39.52 -31.31
C ALA A 26 0.04 40.66 -30.34
N LEU A 27 0.53 41.88 -30.60
CA LEU A 27 0.24 43.07 -29.77
C LEU A 27 -1.23 43.52 -29.80
N ALA A 28 -1.99 43.12 -30.82
CA ALA A 28 -3.42 43.40 -30.96
C ALA A 28 -4.31 42.32 -30.32
N GLN A 29 -3.75 41.27 -29.71
CA GLN A 29 -4.54 40.30 -28.97
C GLN A 29 -5.16 40.94 -27.73
N PRO A 30 -6.40 40.54 -27.36
CA PRO A 30 -7.05 41.08 -26.17
C PRO A 30 -6.22 40.78 -24.93
N ASP A 31 -5.94 41.83 -24.14
CA ASP A 31 -5.16 41.81 -22.90
C ASP A 31 -3.69 41.37 -23.00
N PHE A 32 -3.07 41.43 -24.19
CA PHE A 32 -1.64 41.11 -24.38
C PHE A 32 -0.70 41.89 -23.45
N ILE A 33 -1.06 43.12 -23.08
CA ILE A 33 -0.30 43.96 -22.11
C ILE A 33 -0.16 43.28 -20.73
N MET A 34 -1.10 42.41 -20.38
CA MET A 34 -1.17 41.76 -19.07
C MET A 34 -0.39 40.43 -19.02
N GLU A 35 0.22 40.00 -20.14
CA GLU A 35 1.12 38.85 -20.18
C GLU A 35 2.48 39.17 -19.54
N ASP A 36 3.43 38.22 -19.52
CA ASP A 36 4.71 38.42 -18.84
C ASP A 36 5.41 39.70 -19.34
N SER A 37 5.67 40.60 -18.39
CA SER A 37 6.39 41.86 -18.57
C SER A 37 7.62 41.77 -19.49
N LYS A 38 8.34 40.63 -19.48
CA LYS A 38 9.51 40.45 -20.35
C LYS A 38 9.15 40.18 -21.80
N LEU A 39 8.07 39.44 -22.04
CA LEU A 39 7.59 39.06 -23.37
C LEU A 39 6.95 40.27 -24.05
N VAL A 40 6.15 41.03 -23.29
CA VAL A 40 5.57 42.31 -23.72
C VAL A 40 6.68 43.31 -24.08
N LEU A 41 7.71 43.46 -23.23
CA LEU A 41 8.82 44.37 -23.52
C LEU A 41 9.67 43.93 -24.73
N ALA A 42 9.82 42.63 -24.97
CA ALA A 42 10.54 42.10 -26.12
C ALA A 42 9.79 42.36 -27.44
N GLU A 43 8.49 42.12 -27.47
CA GLU A 43 7.64 42.39 -28.65
C GLU A 43 7.43 43.90 -28.88
N MET A 44 7.32 44.69 -27.82
CA MET A 44 7.33 46.16 -27.92
C MET A 44 8.66 46.68 -28.49
N ALA A 45 9.79 46.11 -28.07
CA ALA A 45 11.10 46.47 -28.60
C ALA A 45 11.25 46.05 -30.07
N ALA A 46 10.73 44.87 -30.45
CA ALA A 46 10.70 44.40 -31.84
C ALA A 46 9.84 45.31 -32.73
N PHE A 47 8.65 45.70 -32.26
CA PHE A 47 7.76 46.62 -32.98
C PHE A 47 8.37 48.03 -33.12
N MET A 48 9.02 48.54 -32.06
CA MET A 48 9.72 49.83 -32.09
C MET A 48 10.93 49.83 -33.04
N LEU A 49 11.64 48.70 -33.16
CA LEU A 49 12.76 48.55 -34.09
C LEU A 49 12.31 48.45 -35.56
N GLU A 50 11.09 47.95 -35.82
CA GLU A 50 10.59 47.73 -37.19
C GLU A 50 9.69 48.85 -37.73
N VAL A 51 8.80 49.43 -36.91
CA VAL A 51 7.80 50.44 -37.34
C VAL A 51 8.22 51.86 -36.94
N GLY A 52 8.93 52.01 -35.83
CA GLY A 52 9.47 53.30 -35.38
C GLY A 52 8.44 54.35 -34.97
N ASP A 53 7.16 53.98 -34.89
CA ASP A 53 6.06 54.88 -34.52
C ASP A 53 5.47 54.49 -33.16
N ALA A 54 5.72 55.36 -32.17
CA ALA A 54 5.28 55.16 -30.80
C ALA A 54 3.76 55.35 -30.65
N GLU A 55 3.13 56.19 -31.49
CA GLU A 55 1.68 56.44 -31.42
C GLU A 55 0.90 55.22 -31.89
N ALA A 56 1.32 54.61 -33.00
CA ALA A 56 0.74 53.38 -33.51
C ALA A 56 0.87 52.21 -32.51
N LEU A 57 2.00 52.09 -31.81
CA LEU A 57 2.17 51.08 -30.75
C LEU A 57 1.17 51.31 -29.61
N THR A 58 1.00 52.55 -29.16
CA THR A 58 0.04 52.87 -28.11
C THR A 58 -1.40 52.64 -28.54
N GLU A 59 -1.77 52.92 -29.79
CA GLU A 59 -3.12 52.64 -30.29
C GLU A 59 -3.41 51.14 -30.37
N HIS A 60 -2.45 50.31 -30.78
CA HIS A 60 -2.63 48.85 -30.82
C HIS A 60 -2.74 48.25 -29.41
N LEU A 61 -1.89 48.71 -28.50
CA LEU A 61 -1.89 48.28 -27.10
C LEU A 61 -3.19 48.72 -26.38
N VAL A 62 -3.57 49.99 -26.50
CA VAL A 62 -4.80 50.52 -25.88
C VAL A 62 -6.05 49.93 -26.53
N GLY A 63 -6.04 49.69 -27.84
CA GLY A 63 -7.13 49.04 -28.56
C GLY A 63 -7.34 47.57 -28.17
N GLY A 64 -6.27 46.87 -27.77
CA GLY A 64 -6.32 45.50 -27.28
C GLY A 64 -6.57 45.36 -25.78
N TYR A 65 -6.59 46.45 -25.00
CA TYR A 65 -6.77 46.39 -23.55
C TYR A 65 -8.26 46.33 -23.17
N GLU A 66 -8.73 45.14 -22.79
CA GLU A 66 -10.09 44.92 -22.28
C GLU A 66 -10.14 44.83 -20.74
N GLY A 67 -8.98 44.61 -20.11
CA GLY A 67 -8.79 44.60 -18.66
C GLY A 67 -9.54 43.46 -17.96
N ALA A 68 -9.79 42.34 -18.63
CA ALA A 68 -10.65 41.26 -18.13
C ALA A 68 -10.18 40.74 -16.77
N ALA A 69 -8.86 40.56 -16.57
CA ALA A 69 -8.29 40.13 -15.30
C ALA A 69 -8.55 41.14 -14.16
N GLN A 70 -8.47 42.44 -14.45
CA GLN A 70 -8.73 43.50 -13.46
C GLN A 70 -10.23 43.60 -13.15
N HIS A 71 -11.08 43.49 -14.16
CA HIS A 71 -12.53 43.41 -13.97
C HIS A 71 -12.91 42.19 -13.12
N CYS A 72 -12.30 41.03 -13.34
CA CYS A 72 -12.47 39.85 -12.50
C CYS A 72 -12.03 40.10 -11.04
N ASN A 73 -10.89 40.77 -10.82
CA ASN A 73 -10.42 41.12 -9.47
C ASN A 73 -11.35 42.11 -8.76
N ILE A 74 -11.89 43.09 -9.49
CA ILE A 74 -12.85 44.06 -8.95
C ILE A 74 -14.17 43.36 -8.62
N LEU A 75 -14.67 42.50 -9.51
CA LEU A 75 -15.88 41.70 -9.27
C LEU A 75 -15.69 40.73 -8.10
N ALA A 76 -14.51 40.11 -7.96
CA ALA A 76 -14.18 39.27 -6.81
C ALA A 76 -14.16 40.09 -5.51
N ASN A 77 -13.57 41.28 -5.52
CA ASN A 77 -13.58 42.19 -4.37
C ASN A 77 -15.00 42.66 -4.02
N TRP A 78 -15.85 42.91 -5.02
CA TRP A 78 -17.25 43.25 -4.81
C TRP A 78 -18.03 42.07 -4.22
N LEU A 79 -17.86 40.86 -4.77
CA LEU A 79 -18.50 39.66 -4.22
C LEU A 79 -18.09 39.41 -2.77
N VAL A 80 -16.82 39.64 -2.42
CA VAL A 80 -16.34 39.53 -1.02
C VAL A 80 -16.91 40.62 -0.11
N ASN A 81 -17.10 41.84 -0.63
CA ASN A 81 -17.59 42.98 0.17
C ASN A 81 -19.12 43.05 0.28
N PHE A 82 -19.86 42.45 -0.66
CA PHE A 82 -21.32 42.50 -0.75
C PHE A 82 -22.02 41.18 -0.42
N ALA A 83 -21.28 40.07 -0.28
CA ALA A 83 -21.87 38.85 0.25
C ALA A 83 -22.10 38.99 1.77
N ASP A 84 -23.31 38.63 2.23
CA ASP A 84 -23.64 38.48 3.66
C ASP A 84 -22.94 37.24 4.29
N GLU A 85 -22.35 36.39 3.45
CA GLU A 85 -21.54 35.24 3.83
C GLU A 85 -20.10 35.67 4.16
N SER A 86 -19.36 34.84 4.91
CA SER A 86 -18.00 35.20 5.29
C SER A 86 -17.12 35.41 4.05
N ALA A 87 -16.21 36.38 4.10
CA ALA A 87 -15.28 36.68 3.00
C ALA A 87 -14.47 35.46 2.51
N GLU A 88 -14.34 34.42 3.34
CA GLU A 88 -13.69 33.16 3.01
C GLU A 88 -14.58 32.24 2.16
N ASP A 89 -15.90 32.21 2.42
CA ASP A 89 -16.86 31.41 1.66
C ASP A 89 -17.00 31.93 0.22
N ALA A 90 -17.10 33.25 0.05
CA ALA A 90 -17.16 33.89 -1.27
C ALA A 90 -15.89 33.63 -2.10
N LYS A 91 -14.71 33.66 -1.47
CA LYS A 91 -13.45 33.30 -2.14
C LYS A 91 -13.42 31.84 -2.56
N SER A 92 -13.82 30.92 -1.68
CA SER A 92 -13.86 29.49 -1.99
C SER A 92 -14.82 29.15 -3.15
N SER A 93 -15.94 29.86 -3.26
CA SER A 93 -16.92 29.68 -4.35
C SER A 93 -16.40 30.19 -5.69
N ILE A 94 -15.64 31.29 -5.69
CA ILE A 94 -14.97 31.80 -6.89
C ILE A 94 -13.85 30.84 -7.32
N GLU A 95 -13.02 30.40 -6.37
CA GLU A 95 -11.95 29.43 -6.60
C GLU A 95 -12.51 28.10 -7.15
N SER A 96 -13.62 27.59 -6.61
CA SER A 96 -14.28 26.38 -7.13
C SER A 96 -14.85 26.56 -8.53
N SER A 97 -15.47 27.72 -8.81
CA SER A 97 -16.02 28.03 -10.13
C SER A 97 -14.93 28.19 -11.19
N LEU A 98 -13.78 28.77 -10.82
CA LEU A 98 -12.60 28.84 -11.67
C LEU A 98 -12.01 27.44 -11.88
N ALA A 99 -11.92 26.64 -10.83
CA ALA A 99 -11.43 25.27 -10.90
C ALA A 99 -12.26 24.41 -11.88
N ASP A 100 -13.59 24.53 -11.85
CA ASP A 100 -14.49 23.84 -12.79
C ASP A 100 -14.27 24.30 -14.24
N ARG A 101 -14.10 25.60 -14.46
CA ARG A 101 -13.82 26.16 -15.80
C ARG A 101 -12.47 25.72 -16.34
N VAL A 102 -11.42 25.75 -15.52
CA VAL A 102 -10.09 25.25 -15.87
C VAL A 102 -10.20 23.77 -16.23
N THR A 103 -10.92 22.99 -15.43
CA THR A 103 -11.12 21.56 -15.70
C THR A 103 -11.86 21.28 -17.01
N ALA A 104 -12.80 22.15 -17.40
CA ALA A 104 -13.53 22.02 -18.67
C ALA A 104 -12.72 22.47 -19.90
N ALA A 105 -11.81 23.43 -19.74
CA ALA A 105 -11.05 24.04 -20.82
C ALA A 105 -9.60 23.51 -20.95
N PHE A 106 -9.15 22.64 -20.04
CA PHE A 106 -7.77 22.16 -20.00
C PHE A 106 -7.45 21.26 -21.21
N ASP A 107 -6.53 21.71 -22.06
CA ASP A 107 -5.95 20.92 -23.13
C ASP A 107 -4.50 20.53 -22.78
N PRO A 108 -4.20 19.22 -22.58
CA PRO A 108 -2.87 18.79 -22.18
C PRO A 108 -1.80 19.00 -23.25
N VAL A 109 -2.15 19.04 -24.54
CA VAL A 109 -1.16 19.13 -25.63
C VAL A 109 -0.68 20.57 -25.78
N ALA A 110 -1.59 21.54 -25.75
CA ALA A 110 -1.26 22.95 -25.87
C ALA A 110 -0.38 23.44 -24.70
N VAL A 111 -0.64 22.96 -23.48
CA VAL A 111 0.13 23.32 -22.28
C VAL A 111 1.53 22.69 -22.30
N ASP A 112 1.67 21.48 -22.83
CA ASP A 112 2.99 20.87 -22.96
C ASP A 112 3.82 21.55 -24.07
N GLU A 113 3.18 21.99 -25.17
CA GLU A 113 3.85 22.76 -26.22
C GLU A 113 4.37 24.13 -25.73
N SER A 114 3.61 24.83 -24.88
CA SER A 114 4.07 26.11 -24.30
C SER A 114 5.24 25.94 -23.33
N ILE A 115 5.27 24.86 -22.56
CA ILE A 115 6.40 24.54 -21.66
C ILE A 115 7.66 24.14 -22.42
N ILE A 116 7.51 23.55 -23.61
CA ILE A 116 8.66 23.21 -24.47
C ILE A 116 9.18 24.46 -25.20
N ALA A 117 8.29 25.40 -25.52
CA ALA A 117 8.63 26.64 -26.21
C ALA A 117 9.33 27.67 -25.31
N GLU A 118 8.98 27.73 -24.03
CA GLU A 118 9.60 28.63 -23.04
C GLU A 118 10.56 27.89 -22.08
N ASP A 119 11.49 28.62 -21.45
CA ASP A 119 12.31 28.03 -20.38
C ASP A 119 11.39 27.54 -19.24
N PRO A 120 11.37 26.23 -18.90
CA PRO A 120 10.41 25.67 -17.95
C PRO A 120 10.46 26.35 -16.58
N VAL A 121 11.65 26.80 -16.16
CA VAL A 121 11.85 27.47 -14.87
C VAL A 121 11.25 28.87 -14.86
N ALA A 122 11.27 29.58 -15.98
CA ALA A 122 10.69 30.92 -16.09
C ALA A 122 9.16 30.84 -16.14
N PHE A 123 8.63 29.95 -16.98
CA PHE A 123 7.19 29.73 -17.14
C PHE A 123 6.53 29.27 -15.84
N LEU A 124 7.22 28.50 -14.98
CA LEU A 124 6.58 27.84 -13.85
C LEU A 124 6.73 28.57 -12.50
N ASN A 125 7.28 29.79 -12.48
CA ASN A 125 7.39 30.57 -11.24
C ASN A 125 6.02 30.81 -10.59
N TRP A 126 4.97 31.06 -11.37
CA TRP A 126 3.60 31.22 -10.84
C TRP A 126 3.08 29.93 -10.19
N LEU A 127 3.52 28.75 -10.65
CA LEU A 127 3.10 27.48 -10.08
C LEU A 127 3.62 27.33 -8.64
N THR A 128 4.79 27.91 -8.34
CA THR A 128 5.36 27.87 -6.99
C THR A 128 4.50 28.64 -5.97
N GLU A 129 3.81 29.68 -6.40
CA GLU A 129 2.86 30.44 -5.58
C GLU A 129 1.51 29.73 -5.51
N LEU A 130 1.03 29.20 -6.64
CA LEU A 130 -0.25 28.50 -6.73
C LEU A 130 -0.29 27.21 -5.90
N VAL A 131 0.82 26.48 -5.83
CA VAL A 131 0.96 25.24 -5.03
C VAL A 131 0.83 25.48 -3.53
N GLN A 132 0.96 26.73 -3.03
CA GLN A 132 0.78 27.03 -1.60
C GLN A 132 -0.66 26.81 -1.13
N PHE A 133 -1.62 26.94 -2.04
CA PHE A 133 -3.05 26.82 -1.77
C PHE A 133 -3.57 25.40 -2.00
N ARG A 134 -4.30 24.86 -1.01
CA ARG A 134 -4.79 23.48 -1.04
C ARG A 134 -5.76 23.17 -2.18
N GLN A 135 -6.73 24.05 -2.43
CA GLN A 135 -7.74 23.84 -3.47
C GLN A 135 -7.12 23.68 -4.86
N TRP A 136 -6.05 24.43 -5.14
CA TRP A 136 -5.33 24.35 -6.40
C TRP A 136 -4.46 23.09 -6.51
N ARG A 137 -3.89 22.60 -5.40
CA ARG A 137 -3.25 21.27 -5.36
C ARG A 137 -4.26 20.16 -5.68
N ASP A 138 -5.46 20.24 -5.11
CA ASP A 138 -6.54 19.27 -5.38
C ASP A 138 -6.96 19.27 -6.86
N LEU A 139 -7.07 20.45 -7.48
CA LEU A 139 -7.30 20.57 -8.92
C LEU A 139 -6.18 19.94 -9.76
N ILE A 140 -4.91 20.19 -9.42
CA ILE A 140 -3.77 19.59 -10.11
C ILE A 140 -3.82 18.06 -10.02
N TYR A 141 -4.20 17.51 -8.87
CA TYR A 141 -4.39 16.07 -8.73
C TYR A 141 -5.53 15.52 -9.59
N GLN A 142 -6.68 16.20 -9.64
CA GLN A 142 -7.81 15.80 -10.48
C GLN A 142 -7.46 15.85 -11.97
N LEU A 143 -6.75 16.89 -12.41
CA LEU A 143 -6.28 17.00 -13.79
C LEU A 143 -5.25 15.91 -14.11
N ALA A 144 -4.32 15.65 -13.20
CA ALA A 144 -3.32 14.60 -13.40
C ALA A 144 -3.91 13.17 -13.44
N GLN A 145 -5.04 12.95 -12.76
CA GLN A 145 -5.81 11.71 -12.90
C GLN A 145 -6.41 11.55 -14.31
N ARG A 146 -6.93 12.64 -14.89
CA ARG A 146 -7.58 12.63 -16.22
C ARG A 146 -6.55 12.64 -17.36
N HIS A 147 -5.41 13.30 -17.18
CA HIS A 147 -4.38 13.50 -18.19
C HIS A 147 -2.99 13.08 -17.68
N SER A 148 -2.81 11.77 -17.45
CA SER A 148 -1.60 11.21 -16.84
C SER A 148 -0.32 11.35 -17.68
N THR A 149 -0.45 11.60 -18.99
CA THR A 149 0.67 11.73 -19.94
C THR A 149 1.23 13.16 -20.05
N CYS A 150 0.54 14.15 -19.47
CA CYS A 150 0.91 15.57 -19.60
C CYS A 150 2.20 15.89 -18.81
N ALA A 151 3.19 16.47 -19.49
CA ALA A 151 4.49 16.82 -18.92
C ALA A 151 4.37 17.92 -17.85
N PHE A 152 3.52 18.93 -18.07
CA PHE A 152 3.18 19.95 -17.08
C PHE A 152 2.73 19.35 -15.76
N LEU A 153 1.72 18.47 -15.81
CA LEU A 153 1.13 17.85 -14.63
C LEU A 153 2.10 16.89 -13.93
N ASN A 154 3.05 16.30 -14.67
CA ASN A 154 4.19 15.55 -14.12
C ASN A 154 5.12 16.44 -13.32
N TRP A 155 5.44 17.62 -13.85
CA TRP A 155 6.29 18.58 -13.17
C TRP A 155 5.59 19.22 -11.96
N ALA A 156 4.32 19.63 -12.11
CA ALA A 156 3.51 20.20 -11.04
C ALA A 156 3.41 19.26 -9.82
N ILE A 157 3.16 17.96 -10.07
CA ILE A 157 3.12 16.95 -9.01
C ILE A 157 4.49 16.79 -8.32
N LYS A 158 5.58 16.88 -9.08
CA LYS A 158 6.94 16.81 -8.51
C LYS A 158 7.20 18.01 -7.58
N GLU A 159 6.84 19.22 -8.00
CA GLU A 159 6.98 20.44 -7.18
C GLU A 159 6.13 20.40 -5.90
N ILE A 160 4.90 19.88 -5.98
CA ILE A 160 4.03 19.72 -4.81
C ILE A 160 4.69 18.74 -3.80
N SER A 161 5.26 17.65 -4.31
CA SER A 161 5.98 16.67 -3.49
C SER A 161 7.26 17.24 -2.88
N GLU A 162 8.02 18.06 -3.61
CA GLU A 162 9.24 18.70 -3.09
C GLU A 162 8.97 19.67 -1.94
N ARG A 163 7.78 20.30 -1.91
CA ARG A 163 7.33 21.18 -0.83
C ARG A 163 6.74 20.47 0.39
N GLY A 164 6.63 19.14 0.37
CA GLY A 164 6.20 18.35 1.53
C GLY A 164 4.69 18.24 1.72
N PHE A 165 3.85 18.62 0.74
CA PHE A 165 2.40 18.40 0.78
C PHE A 165 1.98 16.96 0.39
N GLU A 166 2.86 15.98 0.63
CA GLU A 166 2.70 14.58 0.24
C GLU A 166 1.52 13.91 0.96
N GLU A 167 1.19 14.38 2.16
CA GLU A 167 0.07 13.84 2.94
C GLU A 167 -1.30 14.11 2.30
N GLU A 168 -1.43 15.12 1.45
CA GLU A 168 -2.68 15.43 0.77
C GLU A 168 -2.88 14.53 -0.47
N MET A 169 -1.80 13.90 -0.95
CA MET A 169 -1.84 12.92 -2.05
C MET A 169 -2.40 11.56 -1.63
N LYS A 170 -2.67 11.36 -0.33
CA LYS A 170 -3.21 10.12 0.26
C LYS A 170 -4.52 9.64 -0.41
N HIS A 171 -5.26 10.52 -1.08
CA HIS A 171 -6.56 10.22 -1.69
C HIS A 171 -6.53 10.07 -3.22
N VAL A 172 -5.34 10.08 -3.84
CA VAL A 172 -5.21 10.15 -5.31
C VAL A 172 -4.37 8.96 -5.81
N PRO A 173 -4.99 7.78 -6.04
CA PRO A 173 -4.28 6.58 -6.46
C PRO A 173 -3.44 6.75 -7.74
N ALA A 174 -3.87 7.61 -8.66
CA ALA A 174 -3.13 7.90 -9.89
C ALA A 174 -1.83 8.70 -9.66
N ALA A 175 -1.73 9.49 -8.59
CA ALA A 175 -0.49 10.21 -8.26
C ALA A 175 0.63 9.23 -7.90
N CYS A 176 0.28 8.09 -7.30
CA CYS A 176 1.22 7.02 -6.97
C CYS A 176 1.63 6.14 -8.16
N ALA A 177 1.08 6.36 -9.36
CA ALA A 177 1.65 5.81 -10.58
C ALA A 177 3.05 6.42 -10.88
N LYS A 178 3.35 7.62 -10.37
CA LYS A 178 4.65 8.27 -10.52
C LYS A 178 5.61 7.78 -9.44
N LEU A 179 6.70 7.14 -9.85
CA LEU A 179 7.67 6.52 -8.96
C LEU A 179 8.24 7.49 -7.89
N PRO A 180 8.66 8.73 -8.20
CA PRO A 180 9.24 9.62 -7.18
C PRO A 180 8.26 9.95 -6.04
N VAL A 181 7.00 10.20 -6.40
CA VAL A 181 5.92 10.50 -5.43
C VAL A 181 5.67 9.29 -4.55
N PHE A 182 5.56 8.10 -5.18
CA PHE A 182 5.33 6.86 -4.46
C PHE A 182 6.47 6.52 -3.50
N CYS A 183 7.73 6.66 -3.93
CA CYS A 183 8.90 6.43 -3.08
C CYS A 183 8.91 7.33 -1.85
N ARG A 184 8.55 8.61 -2.03
CA ARG A 184 8.53 9.59 -0.94
C ARG A 184 7.40 9.32 0.04
N TYR A 185 6.18 9.08 -0.46
CA TYR A 185 5.03 8.64 0.34
C TYR A 185 5.33 7.38 1.15
N LEU A 186 5.92 6.37 0.50
CA LEU A 186 6.27 5.11 1.17
C LEU A 186 7.34 5.35 2.23
N SER A 187 8.36 6.18 1.96
CA SER A 187 9.39 6.53 2.93
C SER A 187 8.80 7.23 4.15
N THR A 188 7.98 8.27 3.97
CA THR A 188 7.37 9.03 5.07
C THR A 188 6.42 8.16 5.89
N SER A 189 5.58 7.37 5.22
CA SER A 189 4.64 6.45 5.86
C SER A 189 5.35 5.33 6.64
N LEU A 190 6.39 4.70 6.06
CA LEU A 190 7.19 3.70 6.78
C LEU A 190 7.97 4.33 7.93
N SER A 191 8.53 5.53 7.76
CA SER A 191 9.19 6.23 8.87
C SER A 191 8.23 6.47 10.03
N LYS A 192 6.99 6.91 9.76
CA LYS A 192 5.96 7.10 10.79
C LYS A 192 5.60 5.78 11.48
N LEU A 193 5.24 4.75 10.70
CA LEU A 193 4.87 3.42 11.20
C LEU A 193 5.99 2.72 11.98
N LEU A 194 7.25 2.98 11.63
CA LEU A 194 8.39 2.36 12.28
C LEU A 194 8.92 3.18 13.45
N ALA A 195 8.69 4.50 13.52
CA ALA A 195 9.24 5.37 14.57
C ALA A 195 8.54 5.19 15.92
N GLU A 196 7.21 5.13 15.91
CA GLU A 196 6.36 5.10 17.12
C GLU A 196 6.02 3.66 17.55
N GLU A 197 5.67 3.48 18.82
CA GLU A 197 5.02 2.25 19.27
C GLU A 197 3.64 2.16 18.61
N PHE A 198 3.32 1.02 18.00
CA PHE A 198 2.09 0.85 17.22
C PHE A 198 0.86 1.07 18.11
N ASP A 199 0.11 2.14 17.85
CA ASP A 199 -1.13 2.51 18.54
C ASP A 199 -2.36 2.31 17.63
N ARG A 200 -3.59 2.29 18.19
CA ARG A 200 -4.84 2.19 17.44
C ARG A 200 -5.01 3.29 16.39
N SER A 201 -4.42 4.46 16.63
CA SER A 201 -4.38 5.56 15.66
C SER A 201 -3.64 5.19 14.37
N MET A 202 -2.68 4.27 14.44
CA MET A 202 -1.83 3.82 13.34
C MET A 202 -2.46 2.71 12.48
N GLU A 203 -3.59 2.13 12.90
CA GLU A 203 -4.33 1.14 12.10
C GLU A 203 -4.84 1.77 10.78
N LYS A 204 -5.36 3.00 10.85
CA LYS A 204 -5.81 3.74 9.66
C LYS A 204 -4.66 4.08 8.72
N ASP A 205 -3.52 4.48 9.27
CA ASP A 205 -2.33 4.79 8.49
C ASP A 205 -1.77 3.53 7.81
N LEU A 206 -1.82 2.38 8.50
CA LEU A 206 -1.47 1.09 7.94
C LEU A 206 -2.42 0.70 6.80
N GLU A 207 -3.73 0.79 7.00
CA GLU A 207 -4.73 0.49 5.96
C GLU A 207 -4.51 1.33 4.69
N GLN A 208 -4.25 2.62 4.83
CA GLN A 208 -3.94 3.51 3.71
C GLN A 208 -2.66 3.10 2.98
N LEU A 209 -1.58 2.80 3.71
CA LEU A 209 -0.34 2.32 3.09
C LEU A 209 -0.58 1.00 2.33
N LEU A 210 -1.38 0.10 2.89
CA LEU A 210 -1.73 -1.17 2.26
C LEU A 210 -2.57 -0.97 1.00
N ASP A 211 -3.52 -0.02 1.00
CA ASP A 211 -4.30 0.36 -0.19
C ASP A 211 -3.41 0.88 -1.31
N MET A 212 -2.53 1.83 -0.98
CA MET A 212 -1.65 2.48 -1.96
C MET A 212 -0.60 1.52 -2.52
N ALA A 213 0.04 0.71 -1.65
CA ALA A 213 1.01 -0.28 -2.09
C ALA A 213 0.33 -1.39 -2.93
N CYS A 214 -0.90 -1.77 -2.61
CA CYS A 214 -1.68 -2.73 -3.39
C CYS A 214 -2.43 -2.11 -4.57
N TYR A 215 -2.19 -0.86 -4.95
CA TYR A 215 -2.90 -0.24 -6.07
C TYR A 215 -2.60 -0.95 -7.39
N GLY A 216 -1.31 -1.08 -7.75
CA GLY A 216 -0.83 -1.76 -8.95
C GLY A 216 0.11 -2.94 -8.64
N GLU A 217 0.42 -3.73 -9.68
CA GLU A 217 1.41 -4.81 -9.58
C GLU A 217 2.83 -4.26 -9.34
N ALA A 218 3.20 -3.19 -10.05
CA ALA A 218 4.51 -2.56 -9.93
C ALA A 218 4.72 -1.91 -8.55
N THR A 219 3.70 -1.21 -8.02
CA THR A 219 3.75 -0.60 -6.68
C THR A 219 3.88 -1.67 -5.60
N TYR A 220 3.14 -2.78 -5.73
CA TYR A 220 3.22 -3.90 -4.80
C TYR A 220 4.62 -4.54 -4.81
N LEU A 221 5.14 -4.85 -6.00
CA LEU A 221 6.44 -5.47 -6.16
C LEU A 221 7.55 -4.57 -5.61
N PHE A 222 7.51 -3.27 -5.93
CA PHE A 222 8.46 -2.30 -5.41
C PHE A 222 8.45 -2.26 -3.88
N SER A 223 7.26 -2.13 -3.28
CA SER A 223 7.09 -2.13 -1.82
C SER A 223 7.61 -3.40 -1.17
N GLN A 224 7.28 -4.58 -1.72
CA GLN A 224 7.72 -5.86 -1.17
C GLN A 224 9.24 -6.05 -1.25
N VAL A 225 9.87 -5.69 -2.37
CA VAL A 225 11.33 -5.77 -2.53
C VAL A 225 12.03 -4.81 -1.57
N LEU A 226 11.50 -3.60 -1.40
CA LEU A 226 12.04 -2.63 -0.46
C LEU A 226 11.93 -3.13 0.99
N LEU A 227 10.75 -3.60 1.42
CA LEU A 227 10.54 -4.17 2.75
C LEU A 227 11.43 -5.40 2.98
N TYR A 228 11.61 -6.24 1.98
CA TYR A 228 12.51 -7.39 2.04
C TYR A 228 13.97 -6.98 2.28
N ASN A 229 14.47 -6.02 1.51
CA ASN A 229 15.84 -5.51 1.68
C ASN A 229 16.01 -4.82 3.05
N LEU A 230 15.04 -4.01 3.47
CA LEU A 230 15.05 -3.37 4.79
C LEU A 230 15.02 -4.39 5.93
N ALA A 231 14.27 -5.48 5.79
CA ALA A 231 14.21 -6.54 6.79
C ALA A 231 15.54 -7.30 6.96
N GLN A 232 16.38 -7.33 5.92
CA GLN A 232 17.73 -7.91 5.98
C GLN A 232 18.77 -6.98 6.60
N THR A 233 18.54 -5.66 6.55
CA THR A 233 19.51 -4.71 7.11
C THR A 233 19.57 -4.81 8.64
N PRO A 234 20.76 -5.03 9.23
CA PRO A 234 20.91 -5.27 10.67
C PRO A 234 20.77 -3.99 11.52
N VAL A 235 20.57 -2.84 10.88
CA VAL A 235 20.94 -1.52 11.42
C VAL A 235 20.11 -1.13 12.67
N ASN A 236 18.90 -1.67 12.87
CA ASN A 236 18.01 -1.19 13.95
C ASN A 236 17.29 -2.28 14.77
N GLY A 237 17.57 -3.57 14.59
CA GLY A 237 16.85 -4.65 15.29
C GLY A 237 15.33 -4.75 14.97
N ARG A 238 14.79 -3.81 14.18
CA ARG A 238 13.39 -3.73 13.72
C ARG A 238 13.10 -4.55 12.46
N GLY A 239 14.04 -5.39 12.01
CA GLY A 239 13.87 -6.22 10.81
C GLY A 239 12.65 -7.14 10.88
N HIS A 240 12.30 -7.62 12.08
CA HIS A 240 11.10 -8.43 12.29
C HIS A 240 9.80 -7.63 12.09
N THR A 241 9.76 -6.36 12.52
CA THR A 241 8.61 -5.46 12.31
C THR A 241 8.42 -5.15 10.83
N VAL A 242 9.51 -4.88 10.11
CA VAL A 242 9.48 -4.66 8.66
C VAL A 242 9.01 -5.92 7.92
N ARG A 243 9.49 -7.10 8.32
CA ARG A 243 9.02 -8.38 7.78
C ARG A 243 7.53 -8.58 8.04
N ARG A 244 7.04 -8.20 9.23
CA ARG A 244 5.61 -8.27 9.55
C ARG A 244 4.78 -7.35 8.67
N LEU A 245 5.24 -6.13 8.41
CA LEU A 245 4.62 -5.20 7.45
C LEU A 245 4.53 -5.82 6.05
N GLY A 246 5.58 -6.50 5.57
CA GLY A 246 5.54 -7.24 4.31
C GLY A 246 4.48 -8.35 4.28
N GLN A 247 4.27 -9.05 5.40
CA GLN A 247 3.25 -10.08 5.54
C GLN A 247 1.83 -9.49 5.57
N GLU A 248 1.60 -8.36 6.24
CA GLU A 248 0.31 -7.67 6.20
C GLU A 248 0.01 -7.16 4.78
N LEU A 249 1.03 -6.70 4.05
CA LEU A 249 0.89 -6.32 2.63
C LEU A 249 0.53 -7.51 1.74
N GLU A 250 1.12 -8.69 1.96
CA GLU A 250 0.73 -9.93 1.27
C GLU A 250 -0.71 -10.31 1.61
N LYS A 251 -1.10 -10.26 2.89
CA LYS A 251 -2.47 -10.55 3.35
C LYS A 251 -3.50 -9.60 2.74
N ALA A 252 -3.19 -8.31 2.67
CA ALA A 252 -4.05 -7.30 2.07
C ALA A 252 -4.20 -7.49 0.55
N ALA A 253 -3.14 -7.87 -0.16
CA ALA A 253 -3.22 -8.22 -1.58
C ALA A 253 -4.09 -9.48 -1.80
N LEU A 254 -3.93 -10.48 -0.94
CA LEU A 254 -4.69 -11.73 -1.00
C LEU A 254 -6.19 -11.52 -0.74
N ALA A 255 -6.53 -10.63 0.20
CA ALA A 255 -7.91 -10.23 0.52
C ALA A 255 -8.59 -9.51 -0.66
N ARG A 256 -7.82 -8.79 -1.48
CA ARG A 256 -8.29 -8.16 -2.73
C ARG A 256 -8.34 -9.13 -3.92
N GLY A 257 -8.13 -10.43 -3.70
CA GLY A 257 -8.20 -11.46 -4.74
C GLY A 257 -6.99 -11.47 -5.70
N ARG A 258 -5.89 -10.79 -5.37
CA ARG A 258 -4.68 -10.79 -6.20
C ARG A 258 -3.77 -11.96 -5.83
N ASP A 259 -3.26 -12.68 -6.83
CA ASP A 259 -2.24 -13.71 -6.60
C ASP A 259 -0.84 -13.10 -6.57
N VAL A 260 -0.27 -13.03 -5.38
CA VAL A 260 1.08 -12.49 -5.12
C VAL A 260 2.09 -13.58 -4.74
N SER A 261 1.66 -14.84 -4.72
CA SER A 261 2.45 -16.00 -4.28
C SER A 261 3.76 -16.15 -5.04
N ARG A 262 3.77 -15.78 -6.33
CA ARG A 262 4.97 -15.83 -7.17
C ARG A 262 6.11 -14.98 -6.62
N TYR A 263 5.79 -13.80 -6.07
CA TYR A 263 6.78 -12.87 -5.54
C TYR A 263 7.28 -13.31 -4.18
N SER A 264 6.38 -13.76 -3.30
CA SER A 264 6.76 -14.19 -1.96
C SER A 264 7.68 -15.42 -2.01
N VAL A 265 7.43 -16.36 -2.93
CA VAL A 265 8.33 -17.51 -3.17
C VAL A 265 9.70 -17.08 -3.69
N GLN A 266 9.76 -16.13 -4.63
CA GLN A 266 11.02 -15.65 -5.19
C GLN A 266 11.88 -14.90 -4.15
N LEU A 267 11.24 -14.11 -3.29
CA LEU A 267 11.90 -13.37 -2.22
C LEU A 267 12.43 -14.29 -1.10
N CYS A 268 12.00 -15.56 -1.00
CA CYS A 268 12.52 -16.49 0.01
C CYS A 268 13.94 -17.00 -0.24
N GLY A 269 14.61 -16.57 -1.32
CA GLY A 269 15.98 -17.00 -1.63
C GLY A 269 16.10 -18.43 -2.17
N ALA A 270 14.97 -19.07 -2.49
CA ALA A 270 14.91 -20.45 -2.99
C ALA A 270 15.14 -20.58 -4.51
N HIS A 271 15.70 -19.56 -5.17
CA HIS A 271 15.89 -19.51 -6.63
C HIS A 271 16.79 -20.64 -7.17
N HIS A 272 17.74 -21.13 -6.37
CA HIS A 272 18.58 -22.29 -6.71
C HIS A 272 17.83 -23.63 -6.66
N TYR A 273 16.59 -23.66 -6.17
CA TYR A 273 15.77 -24.86 -5.99
C TYR A 273 14.49 -24.78 -6.83
N PRO A 274 14.57 -24.96 -8.17
CA PRO A 274 13.43 -24.78 -9.08
C PRO A 274 12.27 -25.74 -8.81
N ARG A 275 12.57 -26.97 -8.36
CA ARG A 275 11.55 -27.96 -8.01
C ARG A 275 10.77 -27.56 -6.75
N ALA A 276 11.45 -27.05 -5.73
CA ALA A 276 10.81 -26.59 -4.50
C ALA A 276 9.94 -25.35 -4.76
N THR A 277 10.47 -24.39 -5.52
CA THR A 277 9.74 -23.16 -5.87
C THR A 277 8.52 -23.44 -6.75
N SER A 278 8.62 -24.32 -7.74
CA SER A 278 7.49 -24.71 -8.59
C SER A 278 6.38 -25.42 -7.81
N ALA A 279 6.75 -26.39 -6.96
CA ALA A 279 5.81 -27.09 -6.07
C ALA A 279 5.10 -26.09 -5.13
N MET A 280 5.86 -25.15 -4.56
CA MET A 280 5.32 -24.13 -3.68
C MET A 280 4.35 -23.17 -4.39
N GLN A 281 4.72 -22.68 -5.57
CA GLN A 281 3.89 -21.79 -6.38
C GLN A 281 2.58 -22.46 -6.79
N SER A 282 2.64 -23.73 -7.22
CA SER A 282 1.46 -24.53 -7.59
C SER A 282 0.44 -24.61 -6.44
N MET A 283 0.91 -24.91 -5.22
CA MET A 283 0.04 -25.02 -4.04
C MET A 283 -0.49 -23.66 -3.57
N LEU A 284 0.35 -22.62 -3.55
CA LEU A 284 -0.07 -21.29 -3.07
C LEU A 284 -1.02 -20.59 -4.03
N ALA A 285 -0.78 -20.66 -5.34
CA ALA A 285 -1.66 -20.06 -6.34
C ALA A 285 -3.07 -20.67 -6.30
N LYS A 286 -3.16 -21.99 -6.08
CA LYS A 286 -4.44 -22.72 -5.92
C LYS A 286 -5.01 -22.63 -4.50
N ARG A 287 -4.24 -22.14 -3.53
CA ARG A 287 -4.55 -22.15 -2.10
C ARG A 287 -4.98 -23.53 -1.58
N GLN A 288 -4.35 -24.58 -2.11
CA GLN A 288 -4.68 -25.96 -1.79
C GLN A 288 -3.42 -26.80 -1.78
N LEU A 289 -3.27 -27.64 -0.74
CA LEU A 289 -2.17 -28.59 -0.66
C LEU A 289 -2.47 -29.78 -1.56
N ASN A 290 -1.49 -30.23 -2.34
CA ASN A 290 -1.62 -31.46 -3.11
C ASN A 290 -0.56 -32.49 -2.67
N PRO A 291 -0.89 -33.80 -2.63
CA PRO A 291 0.03 -34.81 -2.10
C PRO A 291 1.33 -34.94 -2.89
N ALA A 292 1.31 -34.71 -4.20
CA ALA A 292 2.48 -34.86 -5.06
C ALA A 292 3.55 -33.78 -4.81
N ASP A 293 3.14 -32.51 -4.76
CA ASP A 293 4.01 -31.38 -4.46
C ASP A 293 4.50 -31.45 -3.00
N MET A 294 3.63 -31.88 -2.07
CA MET A 294 4.00 -32.14 -0.68
C MET A 294 5.06 -33.22 -0.53
N LEU A 295 4.93 -34.35 -1.24
CA LEU A 295 5.93 -35.41 -1.24
C LEU A 295 7.24 -34.94 -1.86
N THR A 296 7.18 -34.12 -2.92
CA THR A 296 8.36 -33.52 -3.55
C THR A 296 9.12 -32.63 -2.56
N LEU A 297 8.42 -31.74 -1.86
CA LEU A 297 9.03 -30.90 -0.82
C LEU A 297 9.64 -31.76 0.30
N TYR A 298 8.92 -32.75 0.79
CA TYR A 298 9.41 -33.66 1.83
C TYR A 298 10.71 -34.36 1.44
N GLN A 299 10.82 -34.85 0.21
CA GLN A 299 12.04 -35.47 -0.29
C GLN A 299 13.19 -34.46 -0.36
N LEU A 300 12.94 -33.23 -0.80
CA LEU A 300 13.96 -32.18 -0.90
C LEU A 300 14.47 -31.73 0.48
N TYR A 301 13.58 -31.55 1.45
CA TYR A 301 13.96 -31.15 2.82
C TYR A 301 14.67 -32.24 3.63
N LYS A 302 14.65 -33.49 3.16
CA LYS A 302 15.42 -34.61 3.72
C LYS A 302 16.82 -34.78 3.13
N GLN A 303 17.15 -34.07 2.06
CA GLN A 303 18.47 -34.16 1.42
C GLN A 303 19.53 -33.46 2.27
N GLN A 304 20.81 -33.71 1.95
CA GLN A 304 21.93 -33.06 2.62
C GLN A 304 22.00 -31.55 2.34
N ASP A 305 21.50 -31.11 1.18
CA ASP A 305 21.39 -29.69 0.80
C ASP A 305 19.91 -29.29 0.61
N PRO A 306 19.20 -29.04 1.72
CA PRO A 306 17.78 -28.72 1.69
C PRO A 306 17.53 -27.24 1.30
N PRO A 307 16.36 -26.93 0.70
CA PRO A 307 16.01 -25.55 0.39
C PRO A 307 15.92 -24.67 1.66
N PRO A 308 15.99 -23.33 1.53
CA PRO A 308 15.89 -22.42 2.67
C PRO A 308 14.62 -22.65 3.49
N ALA A 309 14.73 -22.68 4.82
CA ALA A 309 13.58 -22.85 5.72
C ALA A 309 12.56 -21.70 5.58
N ALA A 310 13.01 -20.52 5.15
CA ALA A 310 12.16 -19.37 4.84
C ALA A 310 11.02 -19.70 3.86
N LEU A 311 11.22 -20.63 2.93
CA LEU A 311 10.20 -21.09 1.98
C LEU A 311 9.04 -21.81 2.68
N LEU A 312 9.32 -22.66 3.67
CA LEU A 312 8.28 -23.34 4.47
C LEU A 312 7.62 -22.40 5.49
N ARG A 313 8.30 -21.32 5.88
CA ARG A 313 7.77 -20.30 6.82
C ARG A 313 6.92 -19.23 6.14
N LEU A 314 6.52 -19.43 4.88
CA LEU A 314 5.54 -18.56 4.22
C LEU A 314 4.19 -18.65 4.95
N PRO A 315 3.60 -17.53 5.42
CA PRO A 315 2.43 -17.56 6.30
C PRO A 315 1.24 -18.34 5.74
N LEU A 316 0.93 -18.14 4.45
CA LEU A 316 -0.17 -18.84 3.78
C LEU A 316 0.05 -20.36 3.75
N PHE A 317 1.30 -20.81 3.58
CA PHE A 317 1.60 -22.25 3.57
C PHE A 317 1.51 -22.89 4.94
N VAL A 318 2.05 -22.22 5.96
CA VAL A 318 1.92 -22.67 7.36
C VAL A 318 0.44 -22.76 7.73
N GLN A 319 -0.36 -21.76 7.33
CA GLN A 319 -1.81 -21.77 7.52
C GLN A 319 -2.47 -22.97 6.84
N LEU A 320 -2.17 -23.22 5.55
CA LEU A 320 -2.72 -24.38 4.84
C LEU A 320 -2.33 -25.72 5.50
N LEU A 321 -1.09 -25.84 5.99
CA LEU A 321 -0.63 -27.04 6.72
C LEU A 321 -1.34 -27.22 8.05
N THR A 322 -1.49 -26.14 8.82
CA THR A 322 -2.21 -26.20 10.10
C THR A 322 -3.68 -26.51 9.89
N ASP A 323 -4.30 -25.92 8.87
CA ASP A 323 -5.71 -26.18 8.54
C ASP A 323 -5.87 -27.64 8.13
N ALA A 324 -5.02 -28.17 7.24
CA ALA A 324 -5.13 -29.56 6.81
C ALA A 324 -4.88 -30.59 7.94
N LEU A 325 -4.01 -30.27 8.91
CA LEU A 325 -3.67 -31.18 10.01
C LEU A 325 -4.64 -31.12 11.19
N PHE A 326 -5.15 -29.94 11.53
CA PHE A 326 -5.97 -29.72 12.73
C PHE A 326 -7.46 -29.55 12.42
N LEU A 327 -7.83 -29.24 11.17
CA LEU A 327 -9.23 -29.08 10.73
C LEU A 327 -9.58 -30.19 9.72
N PRO A 328 -10.09 -31.35 10.17
CA PRO A 328 -10.37 -32.49 9.29
C PRO A 328 -11.36 -32.18 8.15
N GLU A 329 -12.26 -31.21 8.36
CA GLU A 329 -13.23 -30.76 7.36
C GLU A 329 -12.62 -29.90 6.24
N SER A 330 -11.45 -29.29 6.49
CA SER A 330 -10.82 -28.40 5.51
C SER A 330 -10.18 -29.19 4.36
N GLN A 331 -9.56 -30.33 4.68
CA GLN A 331 -9.00 -31.24 3.68
C GLN A 331 -8.81 -32.65 4.25
N GLU A 332 -9.40 -33.67 3.62
CA GLU A 332 -9.13 -35.06 3.97
C GLU A 332 -7.72 -35.47 3.52
N ILE A 333 -6.83 -35.66 4.50
CA ILE A 333 -5.48 -36.20 4.24
C ILE A 333 -5.52 -37.72 4.37
N ASN A 334 -5.06 -38.41 3.32
CA ASN A 334 -4.80 -39.85 3.35
C ASN A 334 -3.71 -40.17 4.39
N ALA A 335 -3.97 -41.18 5.23
CA ALA A 335 -3.09 -41.63 6.31
C ALA A 335 -1.65 -41.93 5.85
N GLU A 336 -1.47 -42.40 4.60
CA GLU A 336 -0.15 -42.68 4.02
C GLU A 336 0.74 -41.43 3.94
N TYR A 337 0.15 -40.27 3.63
CA TYR A 337 0.89 -39.01 3.46
C TYR A 337 0.92 -38.16 4.73
N LEU A 338 0.20 -38.53 5.79
CA LEU A 338 0.12 -37.72 7.02
C LEU A 338 1.49 -37.37 7.59
N HIS A 339 2.41 -38.34 7.61
CA HIS A 339 3.79 -38.14 8.09
C HIS A 339 4.54 -37.05 7.29
N THR A 340 4.25 -36.90 6.00
CA THR A 340 4.84 -35.91 5.11
C THR A 340 4.47 -34.48 5.54
N TYR A 341 3.19 -34.28 5.88
CA TYR A 341 2.64 -32.97 6.28
C TYR A 341 3.16 -32.58 7.67
N VAL A 342 3.12 -33.52 8.62
CA VAL A 342 3.64 -33.32 9.97
C VAL A 342 5.12 -32.95 9.95
N TYR A 343 5.93 -33.68 9.16
CA TYR A 343 7.36 -33.40 9.05
C TYR A 343 7.64 -32.00 8.50
N LEU A 344 6.97 -31.59 7.41
CA LEU A 344 7.19 -30.27 6.81
C LEU A 344 6.78 -29.13 7.77
N LEU A 345 5.69 -29.29 8.52
CA LEU A 345 5.29 -28.32 9.54
C LEU A 345 6.28 -28.28 10.71
N ALA A 346 6.80 -29.43 11.13
CA ALA A 346 7.83 -29.52 12.16
C ALA A 346 9.13 -28.83 11.73
N VAL A 347 9.57 -29.02 10.48
CA VAL A 347 10.75 -28.34 9.91
C VAL A 347 10.51 -26.83 9.87
N ALA A 348 9.33 -26.36 9.44
CA ALA A 348 9.01 -24.93 9.42
C ALA A 348 9.12 -24.28 10.82
N ALA A 349 8.69 -25.00 11.86
CA ALA A 349 8.67 -24.53 13.23
C ALA A 349 10.01 -24.65 13.97
N ALA A 350 10.79 -25.71 13.72
CA ALA A 350 11.99 -26.04 14.49
C ALA A 350 13.32 -25.67 13.80
N ALA A 351 13.33 -25.50 12.46
CA ALA A 351 14.55 -25.14 11.76
C ALA A 351 15.06 -23.76 12.22
N ARG A 352 16.39 -23.63 12.39
CA ARG A 352 17.06 -22.34 12.60
C ARG A 352 17.79 -21.92 11.32
N ASP A 353 17.82 -20.62 11.07
CA ASP A 353 18.53 -20.06 9.91
C ASP A 353 20.01 -19.87 10.25
N SER A 354 20.74 -20.97 10.49
CA SER A 354 22.21 -20.95 10.50
C SER A 354 22.70 -21.22 9.09
N SER A 355 23.45 -20.26 8.55
CA SER A 355 24.03 -20.27 7.21
C SER A 355 24.73 -21.60 6.90
N SER A 356 24.38 -22.19 5.74
CA SER A 356 25.05 -23.29 5.02
C SER A 356 24.75 -24.74 5.43
N SER A 357 24.02 -25.00 6.51
CA SER A 357 23.51 -26.33 6.80
C SER A 357 22.29 -26.20 7.69
N LEU A 358 21.20 -26.90 7.34
CA LEU A 358 20.24 -27.34 8.35
C LEU A 358 21.06 -28.25 9.28
N ASP A 359 21.70 -27.67 10.29
CA ASP A 359 22.64 -28.36 11.16
C ASP A 359 21.93 -29.57 11.76
N THR A 360 22.35 -30.74 11.28
CA THR A 360 21.85 -32.07 11.63
C THR A 360 22.01 -32.41 13.12
N GLY A 361 22.60 -31.51 13.92
CA GLY A 361 22.63 -31.58 15.38
C GLY A 361 21.28 -31.37 16.08
N HIS A 362 20.23 -30.94 15.37
CA HIS A 362 18.90 -30.63 15.92
C HIS A 362 17.84 -31.72 15.69
N SER A 363 18.24 -32.95 15.31
CA SER A 363 17.29 -34.06 15.09
C SER A 363 16.38 -34.33 16.29
N GLY A 364 16.87 -34.08 17.52
CA GLY A 364 16.13 -34.23 18.77
C GLY A 364 14.94 -33.28 18.88
N GLU A 365 15.15 -31.97 18.77
CA GLU A 365 14.07 -30.96 18.89
C GLU A 365 13.03 -31.10 17.77
N LEU A 366 13.47 -31.39 16.55
CA LEU A 366 12.60 -31.67 15.41
C LEU A 366 11.71 -32.89 15.69
N SER A 367 12.29 -34.00 16.17
CA SER A 367 11.53 -35.23 16.46
C SER A 367 10.50 -35.04 17.58
N LEU A 368 10.81 -34.23 18.59
CA LEU A 368 9.90 -33.90 19.68
C LEU A 368 8.73 -33.05 19.20
N THR A 369 9.02 -32.08 18.32
CA THR A 369 8.01 -31.20 17.71
C THR A 369 7.13 -31.99 16.75
N GLU A 370 7.71 -32.87 15.92
CA GLU A 370 6.98 -33.79 15.04
C GLU A 370 6.04 -34.70 15.84
N ALA A 371 6.53 -35.31 16.93
CA ALA A 371 5.72 -36.14 17.80
C ALA A 371 4.61 -35.37 18.52
N ALA A 372 4.83 -34.09 18.86
CA ALA A 372 3.82 -33.23 19.47
C ALA A 372 2.72 -32.84 18.47
N ILE A 373 3.11 -32.43 17.25
CA ILE A 373 2.17 -32.10 16.16
C ILE A 373 1.31 -33.32 15.82
N LYS A 374 1.94 -34.49 15.61
CA LYS A 374 1.21 -35.72 15.28
C LYS A 374 0.16 -36.06 16.33
N ARG A 375 0.56 -36.12 17.62
CA ARG A 375 -0.35 -36.41 18.72
C ARG A 375 -1.51 -35.42 18.81
N ALA A 376 -1.23 -34.12 18.69
CA ALA A 376 -2.28 -33.10 18.73
C ALA A 376 -3.21 -33.21 17.51
N SER A 377 -2.67 -33.46 16.31
CA SER A 377 -3.47 -33.66 15.09
C SER A 377 -4.38 -34.88 15.17
N ASP A 378 -3.90 -36.00 15.73
CA ASP A 378 -4.69 -37.22 15.91
C ASP A 378 -5.88 -36.97 16.86
N ILE A 379 -5.65 -36.20 17.95
CA ILE A 379 -6.71 -35.80 18.89
C ILE A 379 -7.74 -34.91 18.20
N CYS A 380 -7.32 -33.85 17.51
CA CYS A 380 -8.21 -32.92 16.81
C CYS A 380 -9.04 -33.61 15.71
N ARG A 381 -8.43 -34.52 14.93
CA ARG A 381 -9.13 -35.29 13.89
C ARG A 381 -10.15 -36.27 14.45
N SER A 382 -9.94 -36.79 15.66
CA SER A 382 -10.89 -37.71 16.30
C SER A 382 -12.18 -37.03 16.77
N ASN A 383 -12.13 -35.73 17.11
CA ASN A 383 -13.18 -34.82 17.63
C ASN A 383 -13.91 -35.30 18.91
N LYS A 384 -14.23 -36.59 19.04
CA LYS A 384 -15.04 -37.19 20.12
C LYS A 384 -14.32 -37.40 21.45
N HIS A 385 -12.99 -37.34 21.48
CA HIS A 385 -12.17 -37.71 22.64
C HIS A 385 -11.38 -36.54 23.26
N VAL A 386 -11.64 -35.30 22.84
CA VAL A 386 -10.86 -34.14 23.32
C VAL A 386 -10.88 -34.06 24.85
N MET A 387 -12.03 -34.26 25.50
CA MET A 387 -12.17 -34.28 26.97
C MET A 387 -11.31 -35.35 27.66
N GLN A 388 -11.10 -36.51 27.03
CA GLN A 388 -10.31 -37.60 27.60
C GLN A 388 -8.80 -37.37 27.43
N SER A 389 -8.41 -36.63 26.38
CA SER A 389 -7.02 -36.37 26.02
C SER A 389 -6.54 -34.94 26.30
N VAL A 390 -7.32 -34.13 27.02
CA VAL A 390 -6.99 -32.72 27.35
C VAL A 390 -5.61 -32.58 27.97
N ARG A 391 -5.23 -33.47 28.90
CA ARG A 391 -3.93 -33.41 29.56
C ARG A 391 -2.76 -33.57 28.59
N ASP A 392 -2.93 -34.41 27.58
CA ASP A 392 -1.89 -34.63 26.58
C ASP A 392 -1.85 -33.50 25.56
N LEU A 393 -3.01 -32.89 25.27
CA LEU A 393 -3.10 -31.68 24.46
C LEU A 393 -2.42 -30.49 25.16
N ILE A 394 -2.69 -30.26 26.45
CA ILE A 394 -2.04 -29.21 27.26
C ILE A 394 -0.50 -29.38 27.26
N LYS A 395 0.02 -30.61 27.37
CA LYS A 395 1.46 -30.85 27.25
C LYS A 395 2.00 -30.46 25.87
N ALA A 396 1.23 -30.71 24.81
CA ALA A 396 1.61 -30.36 23.43
C ALA A 396 1.47 -28.86 23.14
N LEU A 397 0.59 -28.14 23.85
CA LEU A 397 0.42 -26.68 23.75
C LEU A 397 1.67 -25.89 24.10
N ARG A 398 2.71 -26.49 24.70
CA ARG A 398 4.02 -25.85 24.89
C ARG A 398 4.67 -25.42 23.58
N TYR A 399 4.34 -26.07 22.46
CA TYR A 399 4.87 -25.74 21.14
C TYR A 399 3.99 -24.70 20.44
N PRO A 400 4.52 -23.55 20.00
CA PRO A 400 3.72 -22.47 19.41
C PRO A 400 2.93 -22.89 18.16
N VAL A 401 3.50 -23.76 17.32
CA VAL A 401 2.84 -24.26 16.11
C VAL A 401 1.63 -25.13 16.42
N VAL A 402 1.70 -25.91 17.51
CA VAL A 402 0.58 -26.72 17.99
C VAL A 402 -0.48 -25.81 18.60
N ALA A 403 -0.08 -24.83 19.41
CA ALA A 403 -0.99 -23.85 19.97
C ALA A 403 -1.77 -23.08 18.88
N TYR A 404 -1.12 -22.69 17.80
CA TYR A 404 -1.76 -22.04 16.66
C TYR A 404 -2.79 -22.96 15.96
N GLY A 405 -2.43 -24.23 15.71
CA GLY A 405 -3.33 -25.20 15.09
C GLY A 405 -4.54 -25.57 15.96
N VAL A 406 -4.31 -25.79 17.25
CA VAL A 406 -5.36 -26.08 18.23
C VAL A 406 -6.30 -24.89 18.40
N LEU A 407 -5.78 -23.65 18.37
CA LEU A 407 -6.62 -22.46 18.43
C LEU A 407 -7.58 -22.39 17.23
N GLY A 408 -7.11 -22.70 16.02
CA GLY A 408 -7.97 -22.79 14.83
C GLY A 408 -9.03 -23.89 14.94
N PHE A 409 -8.64 -25.06 15.48
CA PHE A 409 -9.58 -26.15 15.78
C PHE A 409 -10.66 -25.73 16.78
N VAL A 410 -10.28 -25.08 17.89
CA VAL A 410 -11.21 -24.57 18.90
C VAL A 410 -12.15 -23.52 18.32
N GLU A 411 -11.64 -22.56 17.55
CA GLU A 411 -12.43 -21.53 16.88
C GLU A 411 -13.52 -22.19 16.01
N LYS A 412 -13.15 -23.17 15.19
CA LYS A 412 -14.10 -23.86 14.31
C LYS A 412 -15.10 -24.73 15.10
N ALA A 413 -14.63 -25.44 16.12
CA ALA A 413 -15.48 -26.30 16.96
C ALA A 413 -16.53 -25.49 17.75
N LEU A 414 -16.20 -24.27 18.19
CA LEU A 414 -17.12 -23.39 18.90
C LEU A 414 -18.05 -22.59 17.98
N SER A 415 -17.64 -22.34 16.73
CA SER A 415 -18.48 -21.61 15.75
C SER A 415 -19.44 -22.48 14.93
N ASP A 416 -19.32 -23.81 14.96
CA ASP A 416 -20.23 -24.69 14.21
C ASP A 416 -21.61 -24.79 14.89
N GLU A 417 -22.68 -24.50 14.15
CA GLU A 417 -24.08 -24.53 14.62
C GLU A 417 -24.51 -25.94 15.08
N ARG A 418 -23.91 -26.99 14.51
CA ARG A 418 -24.12 -28.39 14.91
C ARG A 418 -23.28 -28.81 16.12
N GLY A 419 -22.33 -27.96 16.51
CA GLY A 419 -21.44 -28.11 17.65
C GLY A 419 -22.00 -27.53 18.96
N CYS A 420 -23.29 -27.18 19.02
CA CYS A 420 -23.96 -26.60 20.20
C CYS A 420 -25.33 -27.24 20.55
N ASP A 421 -25.37 -28.56 20.75
CA ASP A 421 -26.33 -29.32 21.56
C ASP A 421 -25.88 -29.35 23.04
N LEU A 422 -26.84 -29.29 23.98
CA LEU A 422 -26.69 -29.18 25.45
C LEU A 422 -25.58 -30.02 26.15
N SER A 423 -25.10 -31.13 25.55
CA SER A 423 -23.91 -31.87 26.02
C SER A 423 -22.57 -31.16 25.79
N GLN A 424 -22.59 -30.05 25.06
CA GLN A 424 -21.41 -29.27 24.66
C GLN A 424 -21.12 -28.07 25.53
N VAL A 425 -21.96 -27.69 26.50
CA VAL A 425 -21.59 -26.63 27.46
C VAL A 425 -20.38 -27.08 28.30
N GLU A 426 -20.31 -28.37 28.68
CA GLU A 426 -19.14 -28.94 29.36
C GLU A 426 -17.93 -29.06 28.43
N GLN A 427 -18.13 -29.47 27.18
CA GLN A 427 -17.07 -29.54 26.18
C GLN A 427 -16.53 -28.16 25.79
N ALA A 428 -17.40 -27.14 25.74
CA ALA A 428 -17.07 -25.75 25.50
C ALA A 428 -16.17 -25.21 26.61
N SER A 429 -16.43 -25.54 27.88
CA SER A 429 -15.49 -25.22 28.96
C SER A 429 -14.11 -25.80 28.74
N VAL A 430 -14.02 -27.05 28.26
CA VAL A 430 -12.73 -27.67 27.93
C VAL A 430 -12.01 -26.91 26.82
N TYR A 431 -12.73 -26.51 25.77
CA TYR A 431 -12.17 -25.69 24.70
C TYR A 431 -11.69 -24.32 25.20
N LEU A 432 -12.46 -23.66 26.08
CA LEU A 432 -12.08 -22.38 26.67
C LEU A 432 -10.85 -22.50 27.61
N ILE A 433 -10.70 -23.62 28.34
CA ILE A 433 -9.49 -23.90 29.13
C ILE A 433 -8.27 -24.03 28.22
N LEU A 434 -8.41 -24.63 27.03
CA LEU A 434 -7.32 -24.69 26.06
C LEU A 434 -6.95 -23.27 25.56
N VAL A 435 -7.93 -22.39 25.37
CA VAL A 435 -7.69 -20.98 25.01
C VAL A 435 -6.89 -20.26 26.10
N ASP A 436 -7.23 -20.48 27.38
CA ASP A 436 -6.49 -19.91 28.52
C ASP A 436 -5.05 -20.39 28.58
N GLU A 437 -4.84 -21.68 28.40
CA GLU A 437 -3.51 -22.29 28.40
C GLU A 437 -2.66 -21.74 27.23
N VAL A 438 -3.28 -21.52 26.06
CA VAL A 438 -2.62 -20.86 24.93
C VAL A 438 -2.30 -19.39 25.25
N ALA A 439 -3.24 -18.64 25.81
CA ALA A 439 -3.04 -17.22 26.16
C ALA A 439 -1.94 -17.02 27.21
N THR A 440 -1.81 -17.97 28.14
CA THR A 440 -0.81 -17.99 29.21
C THR A 440 0.57 -18.34 28.67
N ASN A 441 0.68 -19.41 27.88
CA ASN A 441 1.97 -19.89 27.37
C ASN A 441 2.50 -19.07 26.18
N HIS A 442 1.62 -18.44 25.39
CA HIS A 442 1.99 -17.78 24.12
C HIS A 442 1.43 -16.36 24.02
N PRO A 443 2.14 -15.35 24.56
CA PRO A 443 1.70 -13.96 24.50
C PRO A 443 1.44 -13.44 23.07
N HIS A 444 2.20 -13.91 22.08
CA HIS A 444 2.07 -13.51 20.68
C HIS A 444 0.76 -13.98 20.01
N LEU A 445 0.04 -14.93 20.60
CA LEU A 445 -1.26 -15.41 20.08
C LEU A 445 -2.44 -14.62 20.66
N ARG A 446 -2.25 -13.83 21.73
CA ARG A 446 -3.32 -13.03 22.35
C ARG A 446 -4.03 -12.08 21.37
N PRO A 447 -3.33 -11.39 20.44
CA PRO A 447 -3.99 -10.55 19.42
C PRO A 447 -4.87 -11.34 18.44
N ARG A 448 -4.69 -12.66 18.32
CA ARG A 448 -5.58 -13.54 17.55
C ARG A 448 -6.75 -14.04 18.40
N ILE A 449 -6.51 -14.34 19.67
CA ILE A 449 -7.52 -14.86 20.60
C ILE A 449 -8.62 -13.81 20.86
N LEU A 450 -8.24 -12.53 21.07
CA LEU A 450 -9.21 -11.49 21.42
C LEU A 450 -10.29 -11.31 20.32
N PRO A 451 -9.94 -11.10 19.03
CA PRO A 451 -10.94 -11.03 17.96
C PRO A 451 -11.77 -12.31 17.81
N MET A 452 -11.18 -13.48 18.05
CA MET A 452 -11.91 -14.75 18.04
C MET A 452 -12.99 -14.77 19.15
N LEU A 453 -12.64 -14.41 20.38
CA LEU A 453 -13.60 -14.33 21.49
C LEU A 453 -14.69 -13.28 21.23
N CYS A 454 -14.35 -12.13 20.64
CA CYS A 454 -15.34 -11.13 20.22
C CYS A 454 -16.35 -11.71 19.21
N ARG A 455 -15.86 -12.41 18.17
CA ARG A 455 -16.73 -13.08 17.19
C ARG A 455 -17.64 -14.11 17.85
N LEU A 456 -17.12 -14.95 18.75
CA LEU A 456 -17.91 -15.95 19.48
C LEU A 456 -18.94 -15.30 20.42
N PHE A 457 -18.64 -14.14 21.00
CA PHE A 457 -19.57 -13.41 21.86
C PHE A 457 -20.72 -12.75 21.08
N GLU A 458 -20.42 -12.26 19.88
CA GLU A 458 -21.38 -11.66 18.94
C GLU A 458 -22.24 -12.72 18.24
N GLN A 459 -21.76 -13.95 18.09
CA GLN A 459 -22.52 -15.06 17.52
C GLN A 459 -23.76 -15.41 18.37
N PHE A 460 -24.88 -15.63 17.67
CA PHE A 460 -26.13 -16.08 18.28
C PHE A 460 -26.37 -17.55 17.92
N HIS A 461 -26.60 -18.39 18.93
CA HIS A 461 -26.71 -19.84 18.77
C HIS A 461 -28.18 -20.25 18.94
N PRO A 462 -28.97 -20.34 17.86
CA PRO A 462 -30.42 -20.56 17.96
C PRO A 462 -30.80 -21.93 18.54
N SER A 463 -29.86 -22.89 18.60
CA SER A 463 -30.05 -24.22 19.18
C SER A 463 -30.03 -24.25 20.71
N LEU A 464 -29.44 -23.22 21.35
CA LEU A 464 -29.29 -23.13 22.80
C LEU A 464 -30.46 -22.37 23.42
N ASP A 465 -30.91 -22.80 24.60
CA ASP A 465 -31.86 -22.05 25.41
C ASP A 465 -31.26 -20.74 25.94
N GLU A 466 -32.11 -19.75 26.23
CA GLU A 466 -31.68 -18.40 26.65
C GLU A 466 -30.75 -18.42 27.88
N LEU A 467 -30.96 -19.36 28.81
CA LEU A 467 -30.13 -19.50 30.01
C LEU A 467 -28.74 -20.07 29.67
N SER A 468 -28.66 -21.14 28.87
CA SER A 468 -27.37 -21.69 28.43
C SER A 468 -26.59 -20.72 27.54
N GLN A 469 -27.27 -19.93 26.71
CA GLN A 469 -26.63 -18.86 25.94
C GLN A 469 -26.01 -17.81 26.85
N LEU A 470 -26.75 -17.38 27.89
CA LEU A 470 -26.24 -16.43 28.86
C LEU A 470 -25.04 -17.00 29.62
N GLU A 471 -25.13 -18.25 30.06
CA GLU A 471 -24.03 -18.93 30.77
C GLU A 471 -22.77 -19.03 29.89
N PHE A 472 -22.92 -19.39 28.62
CA PHE A 472 -21.82 -19.40 27.66
C PHE A 472 -21.17 -18.02 27.50
N LYS A 473 -21.97 -16.96 27.37
CA LYS A 473 -21.48 -15.58 27.30
C LYS A 473 -20.76 -15.15 28.57
N VAL A 474 -21.25 -15.52 29.76
CA VAL A 474 -20.56 -15.26 31.04
C VAL A 474 -19.18 -15.92 31.04
N ARG A 475 -19.08 -17.18 30.59
CA ARG A 475 -17.79 -17.89 30.50
C ARG A 475 -16.82 -17.24 29.52
N LEU A 476 -17.30 -16.69 28.40
CA LEU A 476 -16.48 -15.90 27.47
C LEU A 476 -15.97 -14.61 28.14
N VAL A 477 -16.81 -13.94 28.95
CA VAL A 477 -16.42 -12.75 29.72
C VAL A 477 -15.30 -13.07 30.71
N ASP A 478 -15.39 -14.22 31.39
CA ASP A 478 -14.30 -14.66 32.28
C ASP A 478 -12.97 -14.83 31.52
N ARG A 479 -13.01 -15.25 30.25
CA ARG A 479 -11.82 -15.36 29.40
C ARG A 479 -11.27 -13.98 29.00
N PHE A 480 -12.13 -13.00 28.71
CA PHE A 480 -11.68 -11.62 28.51
C PHE A 480 -10.95 -11.08 29.74
N VAL A 481 -11.50 -11.30 30.94
CA VAL A 481 -10.85 -10.92 32.21
C VAL A 481 -9.51 -11.65 32.37
N GLY A 482 -9.46 -12.95 32.03
CA GLY A 482 -8.23 -13.74 32.03
C GLY A 482 -7.14 -13.14 31.14
N ILE A 483 -7.47 -12.74 29.92
CA ILE A 483 -6.52 -12.11 28.98
C ILE A 483 -6.07 -10.74 29.45
N ILE A 484 -6.95 -9.95 30.07
CA ILE A 484 -6.61 -8.61 30.60
C ILE A 484 -5.63 -8.71 31.78
N ASN A 485 -5.73 -9.78 32.57
CA ASN A 485 -4.86 -10.00 33.73
C ASN A 485 -3.47 -10.57 33.37
N LEU A 486 -3.26 -10.98 32.11
CA LEU A 486 -2.05 -11.63 31.59
C LEU A 486 -1.19 -10.67 30.78
#